data_AF-A0A832ELV3-F1
#
_entry.id   AF-A0A832ELV3-F1
#
_cell.length_a   1.000
_cell.length_b   1.000
_cell.length_c   1.000
_cell.angle_alpha   90.00
_cell.angle_beta   90.00
_cell.angle_gamma   90.00
#
_symmetry.space_group_name_H-M   'P 1'
#
loop_
_entity.id
_entity.type
_entity.pdbx_description
1 polymer ?
#
loop_
_entity_poly.entity_id
_entity_poly.type
_entity_poly.pdbx_seq_one_letter_code
_entity_poly.pdbx_strand_id
1 'polypeptide(L)'
;AARWRAAAPPQFVFCLKAWQVITHPPTSPTYRRTRLDARDREHCGQFGFNPTVRWAWEQTFAVAQVLRAAVVVFQCPANFRPTAENVARVRRFFEKAKRGRFHLGWEPRGEWDPALIAKLCHDLELIHVVDPLVTDAAATGPIRYYRVQGAQRRVAKPDWRRLQQACAGRPAAYCFFNTSLRAADARRFKDLISE
;
A
#
# COMPACT_ATOMS: atom_id res chain seq x y z
N ALA A 1 1.92 18.64 1.44
CA ALA A 1 3.10 17.84 1.83
C ALA A 1 4.06 18.64 2.72
N ALA A 2 4.63 19.76 2.24
CA ALA A 2 5.66 20.52 2.98
C ALA A 2 5.24 20.92 4.40
N ARG A 3 4.01 21.47 4.57
CA ARG A 3 3.46 21.81 5.89
C ARG A 3 3.44 20.63 6.87
N TRP A 4 3.04 19.44 6.41
CA TRP A 4 3.05 18.25 7.27
C TRP A 4 4.46 17.81 7.62
N ARG A 5 5.40 17.88 6.66
CA ARG A 5 6.79 17.52 6.93
C ARG A 5 7.43 18.48 7.94
N ALA A 6 7.16 19.78 7.82
CA ALA A 6 7.68 20.79 8.73
C ALA A 6 7.09 20.68 10.15
N ALA A 7 5.81 20.30 10.28
CA ALA A 7 5.15 20.16 11.57
C ALA A 7 5.50 18.84 12.32
N ALA A 8 5.95 17.81 11.59
CA ALA A 8 6.21 16.50 12.17
C ALA A 8 7.65 16.39 12.71
N PRO A 9 7.87 15.81 13.90
CA PRO A 9 9.20 15.62 14.50
C PRO A 9 10.19 14.90 13.57
N PRO A 10 11.51 15.10 13.73
CA PRO A 10 12.53 14.49 12.87
C PRO A 10 12.42 12.96 12.76
N GLN A 11 12.09 12.28 13.86
CA GLN A 11 11.92 10.83 13.94
C GLN A 11 10.58 10.31 13.38
N PHE A 12 9.66 11.21 13.00
CA PHE A 12 8.36 10.81 12.46
C PHE A 12 8.50 10.29 11.02
N VAL A 13 8.07 9.05 10.81
CA VAL A 13 8.11 8.38 9.51
C VAL A 13 6.76 8.48 8.80
N PHE A 14 6.77 9.01 7.57
CA PHE A 14 5.60 8.99 6.70
C PHE A 14 5.60 7.74 5.82
N CYS A 15 4.44 7.13 5.64
CA CYS A 15 4.16 6.24 4.52
C CYS A 15 2.96 6.80 3.75
N LEU A 16 2.96 6.65 2.43
CA LEU A 16 1.95 7.23 1.56
C LEU A 16 1.20 6.12 0.83
N LYS A 17 -0.11 6.27 0.64
CA LYS A 17 -0.84 5.46 -0.35
C LYS A 17 -0.75 6.16 -1.69
N ALA A 18 -0.34 5.45 -2.73
CA ALA A 18 -0.36 5.97 -4.10
C ALA A 18 -1.77 6.38 -4.51
N TRP A 19 -1.87 7.41 -5.34
CA TRP A 19 -3.17 7.89 -5.80
C TRP A 19 -3.93 6.78 -6.52
N GLN A 20 -5.20 6.58 -6.15
CA GLN A 20 -6.06 5.54 -6.70
C GLN A 20 -6.19 5.58 -8.23
N VAL A 21 -5.91 6.72 -8.86
CA VAL A 21 -5.80 6.89 -10.33
C VAL A 21 -4.87 5.85 -10.96
N ILE A 22 -3.86 5.37 -10.23
CA ILE A 22 -2.92 4.35 -10.72
C ILE A 22 -3.54 2.95 -10.70
N THR A 23 -4.32 2.62 -9.66
CA THR A 23 -4.69 1.23 -9.37
C THR A 23 -6.16 0.90 -9.57
N HIS A 24 -7.07 1.85 -9.34
CA HIS A 24 -8.52 1.60 -9.32
C HIS A 24 -9.17 1.97 -10.67
N PRO A 25 -9.99 1.08 -11.25
CA PRO A 25 -10.66 1.33 -12.53
C PRO A 25 -11.67 2.48 -12.41
N PRO A 26 -12.06 3.12 -13.54
CA PRO A 26 -12.92 4.31 -13.56
C PRO A 26 -14.24 4.12 -12.79
N THR A 27 -14.76 2.89 -12.79
CA THR A 27 -16.00 2.48 -12.12
C THR A 27 -15.89 2.39 -10.60
N SER A 28 -14.68 2.56 -10.03
CA SER A 28 -14.48 2.45 -8.59
C SER A 28 -15.28 3.52 -7.82
N PRO A 29 -15.99 3.15 -6.74
CA PRO A 29 -16.74 4.10 -5.91
C PRO A 29 -15.82 5.12 -5.21
N THR A 30 -14.51 4.84 -5.15
CA THR A 30 -13.50 5.73 -4.59
C THR A 30 -13.42 7.07 -5.34
N TYR A 31 -13.84 7.14 -6.61
CA TYR A 31 -13.85 8.39 -7.38
C TYR A 31 -14.98 9.35 -7.03
N ARG A 32 -16.02 8.90 -6.30
CA ARG A 32 -17.13 9.78 -5.87
C ARG A 32 -16.67 10.99 -5.04
N ARG A 33 -15.52 10.87 -4.39
CA ARG A 33 -14.92 11.93 -3.54
C ARG A 33 -13.78 12.68 -4.22
N THR A 34 -13.60 12.51 -5.53
CA THR A 34 -12.53 13.15 -6.30
C THR A 34 -13.08 14.26 -7.20
N ARG A 35 -12.25 15.26 -7.49
CA ARG A 35 -12.54 16.33 -8.45
C ARG A 35 -12.09 16.00 -9.88
N LEU A 36 -11.80 14.73 -10.17
CA LEU A 36 -11.41 14.28 -11.51
C LEU A 36 -12.65 14.25 -12.41
N ASP A 37 -12.55 14.81 -13.60
CA ASP A 37 -13.61 14.79 -14.60
C ASP A 37 -13.85 13.38 -15.14
N ALA A 38 -15.06 13.11 -15.60
CA ALA A 38 -15.44 11.78 -16.06
C ALA A 38 -14.57 11.28 -17.23
N ARG A 39 -14.21 12.17 -18.16
CA ARG A 39 -13.34 11.86 -19.31
C ARG A 39 -11.94 11.44 -18.86
N ASP A 40 -11.36 12.15 -17.90
CA ASP A 40 -10.05 11.79 -17.35
C ASP A 40 -10.07 10.46 -16.62
N ARG A 41 -11.22 10.09 -16.02
CA ARG A 41 -11.37 8.83 -15.31
C ARG A 41 -11.26 7.63 -16.21
N GLU A 42 -11.66 7.70 -17.49
CA GLU A 42 -11.64 6.56 -18.42
C GLU A 42 -10.25 5.96 -18.59
N HIS A 43 -9.20 6.76 -18.39
CA HIS A 43 -7.81 6.35 -18.50
C HIS A 43 -7.18 5.91 -17.16
N CYS A 44 -7.95 5.88 -16.07
CA CYS A 44 -7.46 5.52 -14.75
C CYS A 44 -7.36 4.00 -14.52
N GLY A 45 -6.44 3.63 -13.64
CA GLY A 45 -6.43 2.36 -12.94
C GLY A 45 -5.63 1.27 -13.60
N GLN A 46 -5.66 0.09 -12.95
CA GLN A 46 -5.10 -1.17 -13.46
C GLN A 46 -3.63 -1.08 -13.90
N PHE A 47 -2.86 -0.13 -13.35
CA PHE A 47 -1.47 0.13 -13.73
C PHE A 47 -1.29 0.41 -15.23
N GLY A 48 -2.31 0.95 -15.91
CA GLY A 48 -2.21 1.29 -17.33
C GLY A 48 -1.09 2.30 -17.56
N PHE A 49 -0.06 1.98 -18.35
CA PHE A 49 1.08 2.87 -18.54
C PHE A 49 0.81 4.00 -19.57
N ASN A 50 -0.27 4.75 -19.34
CA ASN A 50 -0.77 5.85 -20.18
C ASN A 50 -0.46 7.23 -19.55
N PRO A 51 -0.68 8.37 -20.27
CA PRO A 51 -0.40 9.70 -19.73
C PRO A 51 -1.05 9.99 -18.37
N THR A 52 -2.31 9.61 -18.15
CA THR A 52 -3.07 9.87 -16.92
C THR A 52 -2.46 9.17 -15.71
N VAL A 53 -2.16 7.87 -15.83
CA VAL A 53 -1.55 7.09 -14.74
C VAL A 53 -0.11 7.53 -14.48
N ARG A 54 0.65 7.87 -15.53
CA ARG A 54 2.01 8.42 -15.36
C ARG A 54 1.98 9.75 -14.62
N TRP A 55 1.09 10.67 -15.01
CA TRP A 55 0.90 11.93 -14.31
C TRP A 55 0.54 11.71 -12.83
N ALA A 56 -0.40 10.81 -12.54
CA ALA A 56 -0.77 10.50 -11.16
C ALA A 56 0.40 9.91 -10.36
N TRP A 57 1.27 9.13 -11.01
CA TRP A 57 2.52 8.68 -10.39
C TRP A 57 3.46 9.84 -10.12
N GLU A 58 3.65 10.77 -11.05
CA GLU A 58 4.51 11.94 -10.85
C GLU A 58 4.04 12.81 -9.68
N GLN A 59 2.74 13.05 -9.55
CA GLN A 59 2.18 13.78 -8.41
C GLN A 59 2.43 13.03 -7.09
N THR A 60 2.18 11.71 -7.08
CA THR A 60 2.43 10.87 -5.90
C THR A 60 3.91 10.88 -5.51
N PHE A 61 4.80 10.75 -6.50
CA PHE A 61 6.25 10.73 -6.33
C PHE A 61 6.75 12.05 -5.73
N ALA A 62 6.31 13.20 -6.27
CA ALA A 62 6.68 14.51 -5.75
C ALA A 62 6.24 14.70 -4.29
N VAL A 63 5.01 14.28 -3.95
CA VAL A 63 4.51 14.32 -2.57
C VAL A 63 5.35 13.42 -1.64
N ALA A 64 5.69 12.21 -2.08
CA ALA A 64 6.50 11.27 -1.31
C ALA A 64 7.91 11.81 -1.04
N GLN A 65 8.53 12.48 -2.02
CA GLN A 65 9.82 13.15 -1.86
C GLN A 65 9.76 14.25 -0.80
N VAL A 66 8.75 15.14 -0.88
CA VAL A 66 8.59 16.23 0.08
C VAL A 66 8.34 15.71 1.50
N LEU A 67 7.58 14.63 1.65
CA LEU A 67 7.35 14.00 2.97
C LEU A 67 8.54 13.20 3.49
N ARG A 68 9.56 12.94 2.65
CA ARG A 68 10.60 11.94 2.91
C ARG A 68 9.95 10.63 3.35
N ALA A 69 8.95 10.18 2.60
CA ALA A 69 8.22 8.97 2.93
C ALA A 69 9.17 7.76 2.93
N ALA A 70 8.93 6.78 3.79
CA ALA A 70 9.68 5.52 3.78
C ALA A 70 9.14 4.55 2.73
N VAL A 71 7.81 4.52 2.55
CA VAL A 71 7.13 3.59 1.64
C VAL A 71 5.96 4.27 0.93
N VAL A 72 5.77 3.95 -0.35
CA VAL A 72 4.58 4.29 -1.13
C VAL A 72 3.81 3.01 -1.49
N VAL A 73 2.57 2.89 -1.01
CA VAL A 73 1.74 1.69 -1.15
C VAL A 73 0.75 1.81 -2.30
N PHE A 74 0.80 0.84 -3.21
CA PHE A 74 -0.11 0.65 -4.34
C PHE A 74 -1.13 -0.42 -3.98
N GLN A 75 -2.28 0.02 -3.49
CA GLN A 75 -3.37 -0.88 -3.17
C GLN A 75 -4.24 -1.14 -4.38
N CYS A 76 -4.42 -2.41 -4.71
CA CYS A 76 -5.31 -2.87 -5.76
C CYS A 76 -6.73 -3.07 -5.22
N PRO A 77 -7.77 -2.87 -6.05
CA PRO A 77 -9.11 -3.34 -5.75
C PRO A 77 -9.21 -4.88 -5.91
N ALA A 78 -10.24 -5.49 -5.33
CA ALA A 78 -10.45 -6.94 -5.38
C ALA A 78 -10.74 -7.48 -6.80
N ASN A 79 -11.28 -6.62 -7.69
CA ASN A 79 -11.53 -7.00 -9.08
C ASN A 79 -10.27 -6.92 -9.98
N PHE A 80 -9.12 -6.48 -9.46
CA PHE A 80 -7.85 -6.58 -10.17
C PHE A 80 -7.26 -7.98 -9.98
N ARG A 81 -7.57 -8.89 -10.91
CA ARG A 81 -7.23 -10.32 -10.88
C ARG A 81 -5.95 -10.67 -11.67
N PRO A 82 -5.29 -11.82 -11.42
CA PRO A 82 -4.01 -12.20 -12.04
C PRO A 82 -4.16 -12.69 -13.50
N THR A 83 -4.77 -11.89 -14.38
CA THR A 83 -4.74 -12.19 -15.82
C THR A 83 -3.35 -11.92 -16.40
N ALA A 84 -2.99 -12.58 -17.49
CA ALA A 84 -1.72 -12.33 -18.19
C ALA A 84 -1.52 -10.85 -18.52
N GLU A 85 -2.59 -10.17 -18.93
CA GLU A 85 -2.59 -8.74 -19.20
C GLU A 85 -2.29 -7.90 -17.93
N ASN A 86 -2.95 -8.19 -16.81
CA ASN A 86 -2.72 -7.45 -15.57
C ASN A 86 -1.32 -7.68 -15.01
N VAL A 87 -0.78 -8.89 -15.14
CA VAL A 87 0.62 -9.19 -14.80
C VAL A 87 1.57 -8.34 -15.66
N ALA A 88 1.34 -8.28 -16.98
CA ALA A 88 2.15 -7.46 -17.88
C ALA A 88 2.06 -5.96 -17.56
N ARG A 89 0.86 -5.46 -17.18
CA ARG A 89 0.66 -4.07 -16.75
C ARG A 89 1.41 -3.74 -15.47
N VAL A 90 1.36 -4.61 -14.45
CA VAL A 90 2.11 -4.45 -13.18
C VAL A 90 3.61 -4.38 -13.47
N ARG A 91 4.15 -5.34 -14.24
CA ARG A 91 5.57 -5.36 -14.62
C ARG A 91 5.97 -4.08 -15.33
N ARG A 92 5.29 -3.76 -16.44
CA ARG A 92 5.58 -2.57 -17.24
C ARG A 92 5.52 -1.28 -16.42
N PHE A 93 4.55 -1.16 -15.52
CA PHE A 93 4.44 0.02 -14.66
C PHE A 93 5.63 0.13 -13.71
N PHE A 94 5.94 -0.91 -12.94
CA PHE A 94 6.99 -0.83 -11.91
C PHE A 94 8.42 -0.84 -12.47
N GLU A 95 8.63 -1.42 -13.66
CA GLU A 95 9.91 -1.33 -14.39
C GLU A 95 10.18 0.11 -14.86
N LYS A 96 9.13 0.85 -15.25
CA LYS A 96 9.25 2.22 -15.79
C LYS A 96 8.98 3.31 -14.75
N ALA A 97 8.44 2.96 -13.59
CA ALA A 97 8.13 3.92 -12.53
C ALA A 97 9.43 4.53 -11.97
N LYS A 98 9.46 5.87 -11.89
CA LYS A 98 10.53 6.60 -11.19
C LYS A 98 10.75 6.01 -9.79
N ARG A 99 12.00 5.71 -9.45
CA ARG A 99 12.41 5.25 -8.11
C ARG A 99 12.97 6.42 -7.31
N GLY A 100 12.84 6.35 -5.99
CA GLY A 100 13.26 7.41 -5.07
C GLY A 100 13.89 6.84 -3.81
N ARG A 101 14.16 7.69 -2.81
CA ARG A 101 14.66 7.28 -1.48
C ARG A 101 13.59 6.63 -0.60
N PHE A 102 12.67 5.90 -1.21
CA PHE A 102 11.56 5.22 -0.56
C PHE A 102 11.27 3.91 -1.28
N HIS A 103 10.70 2.95 -0.57
CA HIS A 103 10.31 1.66 -1.13
C HIS A 103 8.92 1.73 -1.75
N LEU A 104 8.65 0.85 -2.72
CA LEU A 104 7.31 0.67 -3.26
C LEU A 104 6.69 -0.57 -2.62
N GLY A 105 5.48 -0.43 -2.08
CA GLY A 105 4.72 -1.54 -1.51
C GLY A 105 3.53 -1.89 -2.40
N TRP A 106 3.27 -3.17 -2.64
CA TRP A 106 2.14 -3.64 -3.44
C TRP A 106 1.17 -4.43 -2.57
N GLU A 107 -0.10 -4.00 -2.55
CA GLU A 107 -1.19 -4.66 -1.81
C GLU A 107 -2.19 -5.24 -2.83
N PRO A 108 -1.94 -6.45 -3.38
CA PRO A 108 -2.90 -7.15 -4.22
C PRO A 108 -4.10 -7.60 -3.37
N ARG A 109 -5.32 -7.34 -3.85
CA ARG A 109 -6.56 -7.75 -3.16
C ARG A 109 -7.46 -8.66 -3.98
N GLY A 110 -7.10 -8.90 -5.24
CA GLY A 110 -7.74 -9.94 -6.04
C GLY A 110 -7.25 -11.32 -5.62
N GLU A 111 -7.79 -12.34 -6.27
CA GLU A 111 -7.40 -13.75 -6.09
C GLU A 111 -6.06 -14.02 -6.79
N TRP A 112 -4.98 -13.43 -6.30
CA TRP A 112 -3.62 -13.64 -6.79
C TRP A 112 -3.00 -14.85 -6.13
N ASP A 113 -2.37 -15.71 -6.94
CA ASP A 113 -1.60 -16.83 -6.43
C ASP A 113 -0.39 -16.34 -5.59
N PRO A 114 -0.15 -16.89 -4.38
CA PRO A 114 0.97 -16.48 -3.53
C PRO A 114 2.34 -16.61 -4.19
N ALA A 115 2.61 -17.65 -4.99
CA ALA A 115 3.89 -17.81 -5.65
C ALA A 115 4.10 -16.73 -6.73
N LEU A 116 3.04 -16.36 -7.45
CA LEU A 116 3.08 -15.24 -8.38
C LEU A 116 3.29 -13.89 -7.67
N ILE A 117 2.66 -13.66 -6.51
CA ILE A 117 2.91 -12.47 -5.69
C ILE A 117 4.39 -12.41 -5.28
N ALA A 118 4.92 -13.52 -4.77
CA ALA A 118 6.31 -13.62 -4.34
C ALA A 118 7.28 -13.31 -5.48
N LYS A 119 7.05 -13.91 -6.64
CA LYS A 119 7.84 -13.68 -7.85
C LYS A 119 7.80 -12.21 -8.28
N LEU A 120 6.61 -11.61 -8.37
CA LEU A 120 6.48 -10.21 -8.78
C LEU A 120 7.12 -9.25 -7.77
N CYS A 121 6.97 -9.51 -6.47
CA CYS A 121 7.61 -8.68 -5.45
C CYS A 121 9.14 -8.76 -5.51
N HIS A 122 9.68 -9.96 -5.75
CA HIS A 122 11.11 -10.14 -5.96
C HIS A 122 11.59 -9.43 -7.23
N ASP A 123 11.02 -9.78 -8.39
CA ASP A 123 11.44 -9.28 -9.71
C ASP A 123 11.36 -7.74 -9.82
N LEU A 124 10.40 -7.11 -9.13
CA LEU A 124 10.12 -5.68 -9.25
C LEU A 124 10.56 -4.86 -8.01
N GLU A 125 11.27 -5.50 -7.08
CA GLU A 125 11.73 -4.92 -5.82
C GLU A 125 10.60 -4.24 -5.03
N LEU A 126 9.52 -4.98 -4.79
CA LEU A 126 8.34 -4.49 -4.08
C LEU A 126 8.24 -5.13 -2.70
N ILE A 127 7.79 -4.33 -1.73
CA ILE A 127 7.35 -4.86 -0.44
C ILE A 127 5.96 -5.47 -0.63
N HIS A 128 5.77 -6.72 -0.24
CA HIS A 128 4.43 -7.29 -0.17
C HIS A 128 3.66 -6.69 1.01
N VAL A 129 2.63 -5.93 0.70
CA VAL A 129 1.76 -5.28 1.67
C VAL A 129 0.54 -6.15 1.91
N VAL A 130 0.31 -6.56 3.15
CA VAL A 130 -0.70 -7.56 3.48
C VAL A 130 -1.45 -7.23 4.78
N ASP A 131 -2.67 -7.75 4.93
CA ASP A 131 -3.32 -7.82 6.23
C ASP A 131 -2.92 -9.15 6.91
N PRO A 132 -2.03 -9.12 7.93
CA PRO A 132 -1.52 -10.33 8.55
C PRO A 132 -2.58 -11.08 9.36
N LEU A 133 -3.77 -10.51 9.57
CA LEU A 133 -4.90 -11.20 10.19
C LEU A 133 -5.75 -11.98 9.19
N VAL A 134 -5.52 -11.79 7.89
CA VAL A 134 -6.31 -12.41 6.81
C VAL A 134 -5.47 -13.45 6.08
N THR A 135 -4.24 -13.11 5.72
CA THR A 135 -3.37 -14.00 4.97
C THR A 135 -1.91 -13.77 5.35
N ASP A 136 -1.09 -14.80 5.21
CA ASP A 136 0.33 -14.72 5.50
C ASP A 136 1.08 -14.02 4.36
N ALA A 137 2.25 -13.46 4.69
CA ALA A 137 3.04 -12.75 3.70
C ALA A 137 3.66 -13.74 2.69
N ALA A 138 3.23 -13.66 1.44
CA ALA A 138 3.78 -14.48 0.35
C ALA A 138 5.22 -14.12 -0.05
N ALA A 139 5.68 -12.89 0.24
CA ALA A 139 7.04 -12.45 -0.03
C ALA A 139 7.68 -11.91 1.24
N THR A 140 8.97 -12.21 1.42
CA THR A 140 9.82 -11.63 2.46
C THR A 140 10.84 -10.69 1.81
N GLY A 141 11.28 -9.69 2.58
CA GLY A 141 12.21 -8.68 2.11
C GLY A 141 12.75 -7.89 3.29
N PRO A 142 13.56 -6.84 3.06
CA PRO A 142 14.23 -6.09 4.12
C PRO A 142 13.28 -5.27 5.01
N ILE A 143 12.00 -5.17 4.63
CA ILE A 143 10.94 -4.47 5.37
C ILE A 143 9.65 -5.29 5.27
N ARG A 144 8.93 -5.40 6.39
CA ARG A 144 7.56 -5.94 6.43
C ARG A 144 6.57 -4.78 6.46
N TYR A 145 5.47 -4.87 5.72
CA TYR A 145 4.45 -3.82 5.71
C TYR A 145 3.06 -4.42 5.86
N TYR A 146 2.44 -4.14 7.00
CA TYR A 146 1.14 -4.65 7.37
C TYR A 146 0.08 -3.55 7.37
N ARG A 147 -1.10 -3.90 6.87
CA ARG A 147 -2.28 -3.06 6.91
C ARG A 147 -3.45 -3.88 7.40
N VAL A 148 -3.86 -3.65 8.65
CA VAL A 148 -5.06 -4.26 9.23
C VAL A 148 -6.29 -3.57 8.65
N GLN A 149 -7.15 -4.31 7.95
CA GLN A 149 -8.27 -3.75 7.20
C GLN A 149 -9.63 -4.19 7.78
N GLY A 150 -10.62 -3.32 7.65
CA GLY A 150 -12.02 -3.64 7.88
C GLY A 150 -12.74 -2.56 8.66
N ALA A 151 -13.67 -1.85 8.01
CA ALA A 151 -14.40 -0.75 8.64
C ALA A 151 -15.21 -1.20 9.87
N GLN A 152 -15.70 -2.45 9.88
CA GLN A 152 -16.43 -3.04 11.01
C GLN A 152 -15.59 -4.04 11.82
N ARG A 153 -14.30 -4.20 11.48
CA ARG A 153 -13.42 -5.14 12.19
C ARG A 153 -13.17 -4.63 13.60
N ARG A 154 -13.44 -5.50 14.58
CA ARG A 154 -12.97 -5.34 15.96
C ARG A 154 -11.78 -6.25 16.15
N VAL A 155 -10.65 -5.70 16.62
CA VAL A 155 -9.44 -6.48 16.87
C VAL A 155 -9.57 -7.19 18.22
N ALA A 156 -9.57 -8.52 18.19
CA ALA A 156 -9.76 -9.37 19.36
C ALA A 156 -8.43 -9.84 19.99
N LYS A 157 -8.48 -10.49 21.15
CA LYS A 157 -7.27 -11.04 21.83
C LYS A 157 -6.39 -11.91 20.93
N PRO A 158 -6.92 -12.88 20.14
CA PRO A 158 -6.09 -13.68 19.24
C PRO A 158 -5.41 -12.84 18.15
N ASP A 159 -6.08 -11.81 17.65
CA ASP A 159 -5.54 -10.91 16.64
C ASP A 159 -4.31 -10.16 17.17
N TRP A 160 -4.35 -9.69 18.43
CA TRP A 160 -3.21 -8.99 19.04
C TRP A 160 -1.96 -9.87 19.10
N ARG A 161 -2.10 -11.14 19.49
CA ARG A 161 -0.99 -12.10 19.48
C ARG A 161 -0.43 -12.31 18.08
N ARG A 162 -1.30 -12.47 17.07
CA ARG A 162 -0.87 -12.64 15.68
C ARG A 162 -0.15 -11.39 15.16
N LEU A 163 -0.61 -10.20 15.51
CA LEU A 163 0.05 -8.95 15.15
C LEU A 163 1.42 -8.79 15.82
N GLN A 164 1.54 -9.13 17.11
CA GLN A 164 2.82 -9.12 17.82
C GLN A 164 3.81 -10.07 17.13
N GLN A 165 3.40 -11.31 16.85
CA GLN A 165 4.23 -12.28 16.14
C GLN A 165 4.63 -11.80 14.74
N ALA A 166 3.68 -11.26 13.97
CA ALA A 166 3.95 -10.75 12.62
C ALA A 166 4.93 -9.57 12.63
N CYS A 167 4.88 -8.70 13.66
CA CYS A 167 5.74 -7.52 13.76
C CYS A 167 7.05 -7.76 14.53
N ALA A 168 7.19 -8.88 15.26
CA ALA A 168 8.35 -9.17 16.09
C ALA A 168 9.61 -9.47 15.28
N GLY A 169 10.78 -9.13 15.84
CA GLY A 169 12.08 -9.46 15.27
C GLY A 169 12.47 -8.63 14.04
N ARG A 170 13.42 -9.16 13.26
CA ARG A 170 13.87 -8.57 12.00
C ARG A 170 13.27 -9.32 10.80
N PRO A 171 13.02 -8.64 9.67
CA PRO A 171 13.27 -7.21 9.39
C PRO A 171 12.25 -6.27 10.04
N ALA A 172 12.54 -4.96 10.12
CA ALA A 172 11.62 -3.99 10.71
C ALA A 172 10.23 -4.02 10.02
N ALA A 173 9.18 -3.79 10.79
CA ALA A 173 7.80 -3.83 10.32
C ALA A 173 7.12 -2.46 10.44
N TYR A 174 6.38 -2.06 9.41
CA TYR A 174 5.38 -1.01 9.49
C TYR A 174 3.99 -1.63 9.65
N CYS A 175 3.23 -1.23 10.67
CA CYS A 175 1.87 -1.73 10.89
C CYS A 175 0.87 -0.57 10.93
N PHE A 176 -0.11 -0.60 10.02
CA PHE A 176 -1.15 0.41 9.91
C PHE A 176 -2.52 -0.19 10.21
N PHE A 177 -3.28 0.47 11.08
CA PHE A 177 -4.67 0.12 11.35
C PHE A 177 -5.60 0.96 10.47
N ASN A 178 -6.41 0.29 9.68
CA ASN A 178 -7.45 0.90 8.84
C ASN A 178 -8.85 0.35 9.21
N THR A 179 -9.08 0.24 10.52
CA THR A 179 -10.33 -0.13 11.17
C THR A 179 -11.13 1.12 11.57
N SER A 180 -12.36 0.95 12.06
CA SER A 180 -13.15 2.05 12.63
C SER A 180 -12.47 2.69 13.84
N LEU A 181 -11.82 1.89 14.68
CA LEU A 181 -11.13 2.32 15.90
C LEU A 181 -9.62 2.49 15.73
N ARG A 182 -9.14 2.66 14.49
CA ARG A 182 -7.71 2.70 14.10
C ARG A 182 -6.76 3.41 15.06
N ALA A 183 -7.15 4.56 15.61
CA ALA A 183 -6.29 5.32 16.52
C ALA A 183 -6.18 4.66 17.91
N ALA A 184 -7.29 4.11 18.42
CA ALA A 184 -7.29 3.35 19.66
C ALA A 184 -6.57 2.01 19.48
N ASP A 185 -6.84 1.31 18.36
CA ASP A 185 -6.18 0.04 18.04
C ASP A 185 -4.66 0.21 17.91
N ALA A 186 -4.20 1.25 17.21
CA ALA A 186 -2.77 1.53 17.06
C ALA A 186 -2.09 1.88 18.39
N ARG A 187 -2.76 2.64 19.27
CA ARG A 187 -2.23 2.95 20.61
C ARG A 187 -2.11 1.70 21.46
N ARG A 188 -3.18 0.91 21.53
CA ARG A 188 -3.16 -0.37 22.25
C ARG A 188 -2.07 -1.30 21.74
N PHE A 189 -1.91 -1.41 20.43
CA PHE A 189 -0.86 -2.25 19.86
C PHE A 189 0.53 -1.74 20.21
N LYS A 190 0.75 -0.41 20.19
CA LYS A 190 2.01 0.20 20.62
C LYS A 190 2.34 -0.18 22.06
N ASP A 191 1.36 -0.10 22.96
CA ASP A 191 1.56 -0.44 24.37
C ASP A 191 1.95 -1.92 24.52
N LEU A 192 1.23 -2.82 23.83
CA LEU A 192 1.49 -4.27 23.83
C LEU A 192 2.86 -4.70 23.28
N ILE A 193 3.52 -3.89 22.44
CA ILE A 193 4.86 -4.19 21.91
C ILE A 193 5.96 -3.43 22.64
N SER A 194 5.60 -2.59 23.61
CA SER A 194 6.53 -1.84 24.46
C SER A 194 6.71 -2.50 25.85
N GLU A 195 5.85 -3.45 26.18
CA GLU A 195 5.99 -4.40 27.31
C GLU A 195 7.01 -5.50 26.98
#